data_AF-A0AAW7Y9B9-F1
#
_entry.id   AF-A0AAW7Y9B9-F1
#
_cell.length_a   1.000
_cell.length_b   1.000
_cell.length_c   1.000
_cell.angle_alpha   90.00
_cell.angle_beta   90.00
_cell.angle_gamma   90.00
#
_symmetry.space_group_name_H-M   'P 1'
#
loop_
_entity.id
_entity.type
_entity.pdbx_description
1 polymer ?
#
loop_
_entity_poly.entity_id
_entity_poly.type
_entity_poly.pdbx_seq_one_letter_code
_entity_poly.pdbx_strand_id
1 'polypeptide(L)' 'MSTSYDGKKVYKYMSANQASYEIKGDKLYKYMTANQAEYQIRGSKIYKYMSAAQAEFEIRGNKIHKFMSASQPVYEIR' A
#
# COMPACT_ATOMS: atom_id res chain seq x y z
N MET A 1 11.68 0.19 -10.77
CA MET A 1 11.36 1.62 -10.60
C MET A 1 11.14 1.85 -9.11
N SER A 2 11.86 2.78 -8.49
CA SER A 2 11.61 3.17 -7.10
C SER A 2 10.47 4.20 -7.08
N THR A 3 9.56 4.08 -6.11
CA THR A 3 8.48 5.05 -5.93
C THR A 3 8.89 6.07 -4.87
N SER A 4 8.22 7.22 -4.80
CA SER A 4 8.39 8.20 -3.70
C SER A 4 8.02 7.64 -2.30
N TYR A 5 7.63 6.37 -2.24
CA TYR A 5 7.23 5.66 -1.04
C TYR A 5 8.21 4.56 -0.62
N ASP A 6 9.31 4.37 -1.37
CA ASP A 6 10.32 3.37 -1.06
C ASP A 6 10.90 3.56 0.36
N GLY A 7 11.01 2.46 1.11
CA GLY A 7 11.43 2.45 2.52
C GLY A 7 10.35 2.89 3.52
N LYS A 8 9.19 3.38 3.07
CA LYS A 8 8.10 3.77 3.97
C LYS A 8 7.30 2.56 4.45
N LYS A 9 6.60 2.75 5.55
CA LYS A 9 5.75 1.73 6.17
C LYS A 9 4.28 2.11 6.05
N VAL A 10 3.43 1.10 5.94
CA VAL A 10 1.97 1.26 5.82
C VAL A 10 1.30 0.79 7.10
N TYR A 11 0.46 1.63 7.68
CA TYR A 11 -0.22 1.40 8.96
C TYR A 11 -1.73 1.44 8.75
N LYS A 12 -2.50 0.64 9.51
CA LYS A 12 -3.96 0.81 9.53
C LYS A 12 -4.29 2.22 9.99
N TYR A 13 -5.15 2.89 9.25
CA TYR A 13 -5.54 4.26 9.55
C TYR A 13 -6.23 4.33 10.92
N MET A 14 -5.88 5.36 11.71
CA MET A 14 -6.42 5.65 13.05
C MET A 14 -6.21 4.61 14.15
N SER A 15 -5.54 3.47 13.91
CA SER A 15 -5.55 2.38 14.91
C SER A 15 -4.27 1.56 15.04
N ALA A 16 -3.18 1.90 14.34
CA ALA A 16 -1.99 1.04 14.30
C ALA A 16 -0.74 1.66 14.92
N ASN A 17 -0.25 1.02 15.97
CA ASN A 17 1.11 1.21 16.51
C ASN A 17 2.17 0.40 15.75
N GLN A 18 1.76 -0.62 14.99
CA GLN A 18 2.64 -1.48 14.21
C GLN A 18 2.33 -1.39 12.71
N ALA A 19 3.36 -1.41 11.88
CA ALA A 19 3.19 -1.42 10.44
C ALA A 19 2.51 -2.72 9.98
N SER A 20 1.55 -2.59 9.07
CA SER A 20 0.95 -3.72 8.35
C SER A 20 1.80 -4.13 7.15
N TYR A 21 2.40 -3.16 6.45
CA TYR A 21 3.26 -3.41 5.30
C TYR A 21 4.53 -2.55 5.32
N GLU A 22 5.54 -2.99 4.59
CA GLU A 22 6.73 -2.23 4.21
C GLU A 22 6.76 -2.08 2.69
N ILE A 23 7.12 -0.90 2.21
CA ILE A 23 7.25 -0.60 0.78
C ILE A 23 8.72 -0.75 0.40
N LYS A 24 8.99 -1.62 -0.59
CA LYS A 24 10.32 -1.81 -1.20
C LYS A 24 10.20 -1.60 -2.70
N GLY A 25 10.76 -0.50 -3.19
CA GLY A 25 10.57 0.01 -4.55
C GLY A 25 9.10 0.35 -4.84
N ASP A 26 8.49 -0.47 -5.69
CA ASP A 26 7.08 -0.39 -6.10
C ASP A 26 6.21 -1.50 -5.51
N LYS A 27 6.69 -2.23 -4.50
CA LYS A 27 5.99 -3.40 -3.94
C LYS A 27 5.71 -3.25 -2.46
N LEU A 28 4.58 -3.78 -2.00
CA LEU A 28 4.21 -3.88 -0.59
C LEU A 28 4.42 -5.31 -0.12
N TYR A 29 5.12 -5.45 1.01
CA TYR A 29 5.37 -6.71 1.69
C TYR A 29 4.73 -6.66 3.06
N LYS A 30 4.06 -7.74 3.48
CA LYS A 30 3.54 -7.81 4.85
C LYS A 30 4.68 -7.67 5.84
N TYR A 31 4.52 -6.75 6.79
CA TYR A 31 5.59 -6.42 7.71
C TYR A 31 6.00 -7.64 8.55
N MET A 32 7.31 -7.85 8.71
CA MET A 32 7.95 -8.92 9.49
C MET A 32 7.63 -10.37 9.09
N THR A 33 6.80 -10.62 8.06
CA THR A 33 6.25 -11.96 7.81
C THR A 33 6.26 -12.41 6.36
N ALA A 34 6.44 -11.50 5.39
CA ALA A 34 6.39 -11.87 3.98
C ALA A 34 7.76 -11.91 3.30
N ASN A 35 8.03 -13.04 2.62
CA ASN A 35 9.15 -13.20 1.69
C ASN A 35 8.77 -12.80 0.24
N GLN A 36 7.48 -12.56 -0.01
CA GLN A 36 6.94 -12.21 -1.32
C GLN A 36 6.07 -10.97 -1.23
N ALA A 37 5.99 -10.20 -2.31
CA ALA A 37 5.14 -9.02 -2.36
C ALA A 37 3.66 -9.43 -2.39
N GLU A 38 2.82 -8.77 -1.60
CA GLU A 38 1.36 -8.94 -1.65
C GLU A 38 0.72 -7.98 -2.65
N TYR A 39 1.30 -6.78 -2.82
CA TYR A 39 0.79 -5.76 -3.72
C TYR A 39 1.90 -5.07 -4.52
N GLN A 40 1.51 -4.43 -5.62
CA GLN A 40 2.33 -3.57 -6.45
C GLN A 40 1.69 -2.20 -6.63
N ILE A 41 2.49 -1.16 -6.46
CA ILE A 41 2.15 0.24 -6.74
C ILE A 41 2.43 0.51 -8.22
N ARG A 42 1.44 1.06 -8.93
CA ARG A 42 1.58 1.54 -10.31
C ARG A 42 0.99 2.94 -10.39
N GLY A 43 1.84 3.96 -10.31
CA GLY A 43 1.41 5.35 -10.12
C GLY A 43 0.75 5.55 -8.75
N SER A 44 -0.47 6.09 -8.73
CA SER A 44 -1.27 6.23 -7.50
C SER A 44 -2.11 5.00 -7.17
N LYS A 45 -2.08 3.93 -7.97
CA LYS A 45 -2.94 2.76 -7.80
C LYS A 45 -2.16 1.59 -7.22
N ILE A 46 -2.81 0.79 -6.37
CA ILE A 46 -2.23 -0.41 -5.77
C ILE A 46 -3.03 -1.62 -6.25
N TYR A 47 -2.32 -2.61 -6.79
CA TYR A 47 -2.86 -3.84 -7.34
C TYR A 47 -2.34 -5.03 -6.54
N LYS A 48 -3.11 -6.11 -6.45
CA LYS A 48 -2.58 -7.36 -5.94
C LYS A 48 -1.41 -7.84 -6.79
N TYR A 49 -0.32 -8.25 -6.15
CA TYR A 49 0.88 -8.69 -6.85
C TYR A 49 0.57 -9.87 -7.76
N MET A 50 1.12 -9.86 -8.98
CA MET A 50 0.81 -10.80 -10.08
C MET A 50 -0.66 -10.80 -10.59
N SER A 51 -1.48 -9.84 -10.18
CA SER A 51 -2.81 -9.62 -10.77
C SER A 51 -2.89 -8.23 -11.42
N ALA A 52 -3.53 -8.14 -12.58
CA ALA A 52 -3.68 -6.89 -13.33
C ALA A 52 -5.14 -6.49 -13.59
N ALA A 53 -6.11 -7.21 -13.01
CA ALA A 53 -7.53 -7.03 -13.34
C ALA A 53 -8.05 -5.64 -12.92
N GLN A 54 -7.88 -5.28 -11.65
CA GLN A 54 -8.34 -4.00 -11.11
C GLN A 54 -7.45 -3.57 -9.95
N ALA A 55 -7.31 -2.26 -9.75
CA ALA A 55 -6.68 -1.73 -8.56
C ALA A 55 -7.57 -2.05 -7.34
N GLU A 56 -6.97 -2.53 -6.26
CA GLU A 56 -7.68 -2.74 -4.99
C GLU A 56 -7.70 -1.46 -4.16
N PHE A 57 -6.66 -0.64 -4.28
CA PHE A 57 -6.53 0.61 -3.54
C PHE A 57 -5.99 1.75 -4.40
N GLU A 58 -6.17 2.97 -3.89
CA GLU A 58 -5.64 4.20 -4.43
C GLU A 58 -4.96 5.01 -3.34
N ILE A 59 -3.81 5.59 -3.69
CA ILE A 59 -3.02 6.48 -2.85
C ILE A 59 -3.45 7.92 -3.15
N ARG A 60 -3.87 8.63 -2.09
CA ARG A 60 -4.23 10.05 -2.11
C ARG A 60 -3.36 10.77 -1.08
N GLY A 61 -2.29 11.41 -1.54
CA GLY A 61 -1.25 11.96 -0.65
C GLY A 61 -0.50 10.85 0.09
N ASN A 62 -0.58 10.83 1.42
CA ASN A 62 -0.05 9.76 2.27
C ASN A 62 -1.11 8.78 2.77
N LYS A 63 -2.34 8.85 2.26
CA LYS A 63 -3.46 7.99 2.65
C LYS A 63 -3.77 6.98 1.56
N ILE A 64 -4.19 5.79 1.97
CA ILE A 64 -4.60 4.71 1.07
C ILE A 64 -6.08 4.45 1.28
N HIS A 65 -6.85 4.51 0.21
CA HIS A 65 -8.29 4.27 0.17
C HIS A 65 -8.59 3.04 -0.66
N LYS A 66 -9.73 2.37 -0.40
CA LYS A 66 -10.25 1.37 -1.35
C LYS A 66 -10.48 2.04 -2.70
N PHE A 67 -10.10 1.35 -3.79
CA PHE A 67 -10.24 1.88 -5.14
C PHE A 67 -11.72 2.22 -5.43
N MET A 68 -11.96 3.38 -6.04
CA MET A 68 -13.29 3.94 -6.31
C MET A 68 -14.19 4.17 -5.07
N SER A 69 -13.61 4.19 -3.87
CA SER A 69 -14.33 4.56 -2.66
C SER A 69 -14.12 6.04 -2.30
N ALA A 70 -15.20 6.70 -1.89
CA ALA A 70 -15.19 8.02 -1.26
C ALA A 70 -15.04 7.94 0.28
N SER A 71 -14.94 6.73 0.84
CA SER A 71 -14.83 6.52 2.29
C SER A 71 -13.47 6.96 2.84
N GLN A 72 -13.41 7.01 4.17
CA GLN A 72 -12.19 7.28 4.93
C GLN A 72 -11.02 6.35 4.51
N PRO A 73 -9.76 6.79 4.69
CA PRO A 73 -8.61 5.95 4.43
C PRO A 73 -8.68 4.63 5.21
N VAL A 74 -8.19 3.56 4.59
CA VAL A 74 -8.00 2.26 5.25
C VAL A 74 -6.58 2.13 5.82
N TYR A 75 -5.60 2.75 5.15
CA TYR A 75 -4.23 2.80 5.61
C TYR A 75 -3.61 4.19 5.43
N GLU A 76 -2.47 4.39 6.07
CA GLU A 76 -1.60 5.54 5.87
C GLU A 76 -0.15 5.11 5.69
N ILE A 77 0.56 5.86 4.86
CA ILE A 77 1.98 5.71 4.58
C ILE A 77 2.74 6.66 5.51
N ARG A 78 3.69 6.13 6.28
CA ARG A 78 4.54 6.85 7.24
C ARG A 78 6.01 6.54 6.98
#